data_AF-A0A8B6BL17-F1
#
_entry.id   AF-A0A8B6BL17-F1
#
_cell.length_a   1.000
_cell.length_b   1.000
_cell.length_c   1.000
_cell.angle_alpha   90.00
_cell.angle_beta   90.00
_cell.angle_gamma   90.00
#
_symmetry.space_group_name_H-M   'P 1'
#
loop_
_entity.id
_entity.type
_entity.pdbx_description
1 polymer ?
#
loop_
_entity_poly.entity_id
_entity_poly.type
_entity_poly.pdbx_seq_one_letter_code
_entity_poly.pdbx_strand_id
1 'polypeptide(L)'
;LRVLDLSNNKLQSVNRKTFIGLKNLDILRLNSNSLRYNTDRLPQGCFQPLESLKQLSIQMNNPQGVVDAFVLPDETIKDLNMLETLELDVNADNEDIL
;
A
#
# COMPACT_ATOMS: atom_id res chain seq x y z
N LEU A 1 3.27 18.27 6.77
CA LEU A 1 3.47 16.92 7.34
C LEU A 1 4.42 16.15 6.43
N ARG A 2 5.44 15.45 6.97
CA ARG A 2 6.43 14.68 6.19
C ARG A 2 6.34 13.17 6.44
N VAL A 3 5.90 12.76 7.63
CA VAL A 3 5.73 11.35 8.00
C VAL A 3 4.33 11.16 8.53
N LEU A 4 3.65 10.12 8.05
CA LEU A 4 2.34 9.69 8.54
C LEU A 4 2.42 8.20 8.86
N ASP A 5 2.27 7.88 10.14
CA ASP A 5 2.25 6.52 10.64
C ASP A 5 0.81 6.15 11.02
N LEU A 6 0.21 5.26 10.24
CA LEU A 6 -1.10 4.67 10.48
C LEU A 6 -0.97 3.17 10.75
N SER A 7 0.23 2.69 11.07
CA SER A 7 0.45 1.27 11.36
C SER A 7 -0.35 0.81 12.58
N ASN A 8 -0.64 -0.49 12.66
CA ASN A 8 -1.33 -1.12 13.81
C ASN A 8 -2.73 -0.56 14.07
N ASN A 9 -3.46 -0.26 13.00
CA ASN A 9 -4.85 0.17 13.06
C ASN A 9 -5.78 -0.89 12.44
N LYS A 10 -7.03 -0.52 12.21
CA LYS A 10 -8.06 -1.38 11.63
C LYS A 10 -8.54 -0.84 10.28
N LEU A 11 -7.66 -0.19 9.52
CA LEU A 11 -8.00 0.34 8.20
C LEU A 11 -8.34 -0.80 7.26
N GLN A 12 -9.56 -0.78 6.72
CA GLN A 12 -10.03 -1.79 5.77
C GLN A 12 -9.96 -1.31 4.34
N SER A 13 -9.98 0.01 4.12
CA SER A 13 -9.83 0.61 2.79
C SER A 13 -9.13 1.97 2.86
N VAL A 14 -8.50 2.31 1.74
CA VAL A 14 -8.12 3.68 1.38
C VAL A 14 -8.75 4.00 0.03
N ASN A 15 -8.92 5.27 -0.30
CA ASN A 15 -9.43 5.68 -1.60
C ASN A 15 -8.70 6.93 -2.10
N ARG A 16 -9.00 7.35 -3.33
CA ARG A 16 -8.37 8.49 -4.00
C ARG A 16 -8.44 9.82 -3.23
N LYS A 17 -9.37 9.93 -2.27
CA LYS A 17 -9.55 11.12 -1.43
C LYS A 17 -8.86 11.03 -0.08
N THR A 18 -8.47 9.83 0.37
CA THR A 18 -7.94 9.58 1.73
C THR A 18 -6.72 10.45 2.05
N PHE A 19 -5.84 10.67 1.08
CA PHE A 19 -4.58 11.39 1.27
C PHE A 19 -4.50 12.75 0.55
N ILE A 20 -5.64 13.30 0.13
CA ILE A 20 -5.68 14.63 -0.50
C ILE A 20 -5.06 15.67 0.45
N GLY A 21 -4.18 16.50 -0.09
CA GLY A 21 -3.48 17.56 0.66
C GLY A 21 -2.16 17.12 1.28
N LEU A 22 -1.83 15.83 1.28
CA LEU A 22 -0.56 15.30 1.80
C LEU A 22 0.55 15.25 0.73
N LYS A 23 0.60 16.24 -0.18
CA LYS A 23 1.54 16.30 -1.30
C LYS A 23 3.01 16.25 -0.90
N ASN A 24 3.33 16.75 0.30
CA ASN A 24 4.69 16.83 0.85
C ASN A 24 5.06 15.64 1.75
N LEU A 25 4.24 14.58 1.78
CA LEU A 25 4.51 13.40 2.59
C LEU A 25 5.66 12.59 1.99
N ASP A 26 6.68 12.28 2.78
CA ASP A 26 7.81 11.43 2.40
C ASP A 26 7.58 9.97 2.77
N ILE A 27 6.99 9.72 3.94
CA ILE A 27 6.86 8.37 4.51
C ILE A 27 5.40 8.12 4.90
N LEU A 28 4.85 7.03 4.38
CA LEU A 28 3.54 6.49 4.73
C LEU A 28 3.68 5.06 5.23
N ARG A 29 3.31 4.83 6.49
CA ARG A 29 3.23 3.47 7.06
C ARG A 29 1.78 3.06 7.25
N LEU A 30 1.39 1.98 6.60
CA LEU A 30 0.08 1.35 6.69
C LEU A 30 0.17 -0.10 7.17
N ASN A 31 1.33 -0.49 7.71
CA ASN A 31 1.59 -1.86 8.15
C ASN A 31 0.58 -2.32 9.20
N SER A 32 0.29 -3.62 9.23
CA SER A 32 -0.56 -4.23 10.27
C SER A 32 -1.95 -3.58 10.35
N ASN A 33 -2.58 -3.41 9.19
CA ASN A 33 -3.98 -3.00 9.05
C ASN A 33 -4.79 -4.16 8.42
N SER A 34 -5.86 -3.87 7.70
CA SER A 34 -6.70 -4.85 6.98
C SER A 34 -6.97 -4.41 5.54
N LEU A 35 -6.00 -3.71 4.92
CA LEU A 35 -6.05 -3.18 3.56
C LEU A 35 -5.74 -4.29 2.55
N ARG A 36 -6.76 -5.07 2.20
CA ARG A 36 -6.62 -6.10 1.16
C ARG A 36 -6.20 -5.45 -0.17
N TYR A 37 -5.28 -6.08 -0.90
CA TYR A 37 -4.78 -5.61 -2.21
C TYR A 37 -5.78 -5.90 -3.34
N ASN A 38 -7.04 -5.52 -3.16
CA ASN A 38 -8.06 -5.63 -4.19
C ASN A 38 -8.60 -4.24 -4.55
N THR A 39 -9.23 -4.14 -5.71
CA THR A 39 -9.72 -2.87 -6.25
C THR A 39 -10.77 -2.18 -5.38
N ASP A 40 -11.48 -2.94 -4.53
CA ASP A 40 -12.52 -2.41 -3.63
C ASP A 40 -11.94 -1.74 -2.38
N ARG A 41 -10.79 -2.21 -1.89
CA ARG A 41 -10.14 -1.73 -0.67
C ARG A 41 -8.96 -0.81 -0.96
N LEU A 42 -8.30 -1.02 -2.09
CA LEU A 42 -7.12 -0.31 -2.51
C LEU A 42 -7.25 0.01 -4.02
N PRO A 43 -8.13 0.98 -4.38
CA PRO A 43 -8.43 1.29 -5.76
C PRO A 43 -7.24 1.95 -6.45
N GLN A 44 -7.18 1.81 -7.78
CA GLN A 44 -6.21 2.49 -8.63
C GLN A 44 -6.11 3.99 -8.31
N GLY A 45 -4.87 4.48 -8.21
CA GLY A 45 -4.56 5.88 -7.93
C GLY A 45 -4.88 6.33 -6.50
N CYS A 46 -5.14 5.44 -5.55
CA CYS A 46 -5.38 5.84 -4.15
C CYS A 46 -4.18 6.55 -3.51
N PHE A 47 -2.96 6.31 -3.99
CA PHE A 47 -1.75 7.01 -3.54
C PHE A 47 -1.32 8.17 -4.46
N GLN A 48 -2.03 8.42 -5.57
CA GLN A 48 -1.71 9.50 -6.52
C GLN A 48 -1.51 10.89 -5.87
N PRO A 49 -2.27 11.29 -4.81
CA PRO A 49 -2.05 12.58 -4.17
C PRO A 49 -0.69 12.75 -3.46
N LEU A 50 0.05 11.67 -3.24
CA LEU A 50 1.30 11.63 -2.47
C LEU A 50 2.51 11.91 -3.38
N GLU A 51 2.55 13.09 -3.98
CA GLU A 51 3.52 13.49 -5.01
C GLU A 51 5.00 13.41 -4.57
N SER A 52 5.28 13.55 -3.27
CA SER A 52 6.65 13.49 -2.72
C SER A 52 7.00 12.17 -2.02
N LEU A 53 6.15 11.14 -2.12
CA LEU A 53 6.32 9.92 -1.33
C LEU A 53 7.58 9.16 -1.73
N LYS A 54 8.41 8.88 -0.74
CA LYS A 54 9.67 8.14 -0.87
C LYS A 54 9.56 6.74 -0.29
N GLN A 55 8.78 6.55 0.75
CA GLN A 55 8.63 5.27 1.43
C GLN A 55 7.17 4.93 1.65
N LEU A 56 6.78 3.75 1.17
CA LEU A 56 5.47 3.17 1.37
C LEU A 56 5.64 1.78 1.99
N SER A 57 5.07 1.59 3.17
CA SER A 57 5.00 0.27 3.81
C SER A 57 3.55 -0.15 3.98
N ILE A 58 3.16 -1.27 3.38
CA ILE A 58 1.80 -1.82 3.43
C ILE A 58 1.77 -3.29 3.88
N GLN A 59 2.79 -3.74 4.60
CA GLN A 59 2.94 -5.12 5.06
C GLN A 59 1.87 -5.52 6.08
N MET A 60 1.70 -6.82 6.30
CA MET A 60 0.81 -7.42 7.31
C MET A 60 -0.64 -6.93 7.20
N ASN A 61 -1.12 -6.67 5.98
CA ASN A 61 -2.50 -6.24 5.75
C ASN A 61 -3.47 -7.39 5.45
N ASN A 62 -2.96 -8.62 5.38
CA ASN A 62 -3.75 -9.84 5.20
C ASN A 62 -3.56 -10.84 6.35
N PRO A 63 -4.13 -10.58 7.55
CA PRO A 63 -3.94 -11.43 8.72
C PRO A 63 -4.57 -12.83 8.61
N GLN A 64 -5.43 -13.07 7.60
CA GLN A 64 -6.11 -14.36 7.43
C GLN A 64 -5.36 -15.34 6.52
N GLY A 65 -4.24 -14.94 5.92
CA GLY A 65 -3.47 -15.81 5.01
C GLY A 65 -4.29 -16.32 3.82
N VAL A 66 -5.42 -15.67 3.51
CA VAL A 66 -6.22 -15.96 2.33
C VAL A 66 -5.39 -15.47 1.17
N VAL A 67 -4.56 -16.33 0.61
CA VAL A 67 -3.78 -16.14 -0.63
C VAL A 67 -4.75 -16.19 -1.82
N ASP A 68 -5.52 -15.11 -2.03
CA ASP A 68 -5.85 -14.82 -3.42
C ASP A 68 -4.51 -14.47 -4.10
N ALA A 69 -4.29 -14.80 -5.36
CA ALA A 69 -3.02 -14.49 -6.04
C ALA A 69 -2.78 -12.97 -6.04
N PHE A 70 -2.10 -12.43 -5.03
CA PHE A 70 -2.05 -10.99 -4.77
C PHE A 70 -0.83 -10.39 -5.43
N VAL A 71 -1.08 -9.75 -6.56
CA VAL A 71 -0.18 -8.76 -7.13
C VAL A 71 -0.81 -7.42 -6.83
N LEU A 72 -0.08 -6.55 -6.10
CA LEU A 72 -0.47 -5.15 -5.99
C LEU A 72 -0.60 -4.60 -7.42
N PRO A 73 -1.77 -4.07 -7.84
CA PRO A 73 -1.93 -3.65 -9.21
C PRO A 73 -0.88 -2.58 -9.54
N ASP A 74 -0.12 -2.73 -10.63
CA ASP A 74 0.90 -1.74 -11.05
C ASP A 74 0.35 -0.30 -11.03
N GLU A 75 -0.90 -0.18 -11.46
CA GLU A 75 -1.71 1.04 -11.48
C GLU A 75 -1.93 1.72 -10.11
N THR A 76 -1.64 1.04 -9.01
CA THR A 76 -1.75 1.54 -7.64
C THR A 76 -0.58 2.45 -7.26
N ILE A 77 0.61 2.09 -7.73
CA ILE A 77 1.88 2.74 -7.37
C ILE A 77 2.55 3.44 -8.56
N LYS A 78 2.02 3.29 -9.78
CA LYS A 78 2.59 3.89 -11.00
C LYS A 78 2.85 5.39 -10.92
N ASP A 79 2.07 6.12 -10.11
CA ASP A 79 2.15 7.58 -10.00
C ASP A 79 3.14 8.03 -8.91
N LEU A 80 3.70 7.09 -8.14
CA LEU A 80 4.67 7.36 -7.07
C LEU A 80 6.09 7.49 -7.64
N ASN A 81 6.31 8.53 -8.44
CA ASN A 81 7.56 8.76 -9.15
C ASN A 81 8.79 9.01 -8.26
N MET A 82 8.56 9.38 -7.00
CA MET A 82 9.60 9.65 -6.01
C MET A 82 9.87 8.44 -5.10
N LEU A 83 9.21 7.31 -5.33
CA LEU A 83 9.28 6.14 -4.45
C LEU A 83 10.68 5.53 -4.51
N GLU A 84 11.34 5.51 -3.35
CA GLU A 84 12.68 4.96 -3.14
C GLU A 84 12.59 3.58 -2.47
N THR A 85 11.56 3.35 -1.65
CA THR A 85 11.38 2.12 -0.88
C THR A 85 9.91 1.71 -0.86
N LEU A 86 9.66 0.45 -1.24
CA LEU A 86 8.37 -0.20 -1.17
C LEU A 86 8.49 -1.47 -0.33
N GLU A 87 7.80 -1.51 0.79
CA GLU A 87 7.76 -2.67 1.68
C GLU A 87 6.41 -3.38 1.54
N LEU A 88 6.42 -4.55 0.90
CA LEU A 88 5.27 -5.44 0.73
C LEU A 88 5.47 -6.73 1.54
N ASP A 89 4.38 -7.47 1.74
CA ASP A 89 4.47 -8.85 2.20
C ASP A 89 5.18 -9.71 1.16
N VAL A 90 6.01 -10.65 1.60
CA VAL A 90 6.68 -11.60 0.70
C VAL A 90 5.59 -12.50 0.11
N ASN A 91 5.41 -12.43 -1.22
CA ASN A 91 4.59 -13.40 -1.93
C ASN A 91 5.30 -14.76 -1.83
N ALA A 92 4.76 -15.68 -1.04
CA ALA A 92 5.34 -17.01 -0.82
C ALA A 92 5.24 -17.95 -2.04
N ASP A 93 4.66 -17.52 -3.16
CA ASP A 93 4.32 -18.40 -4.28
C ASP A 93 5.32 -18.31 -5.44
N ASN A 94 6.58 -18.68 -5.20
CA ASN A 94 7.53 -18.96 -6.30
C ASN A 94 8.50 -20.13 -5.98
N GLU A 95 8.15 -21.05 -5.08
CA GLU A 95 8.99 -22.24 -4.80
C GLU A 95 8.43 -23.59 -5.28
N ASP A 96 7.22 -23.70 -5.86
CA ASP A 96 6.67 -25.01 -6.28
C ASP A 96 5.98 -25.00 -7.65
N ILE A 97 6.73 -24.73 -8.73
CA ILE A 97 6.35 -25.22 -10.07
C ILE A 97 7.56 -25.93 -10.68
N LEU A 98 7.62 -27.25 -10.47
CA LEU A 98 8.32 -28.21 -11.33
C LEU A 98 7.59 -28.36 -12.66
#